data_AF-A0A514ZTQ5-F1
#
_entry.id   AF-A0A514ZTQ5-F1
#
_cell.length_a   1.000
_cell.length_b   1.000
_cell.length_c   1.000
_cell.angle_alpha   90.00
_cell.angle_beta   90.00
_cell.angle_gamma   90.00
#
_symmetry.space_group_name_H-M   'P 1'
#
loop_
_entity.id
_entity.type
_entity.pdbx_description
1 polymer ?
#
loop_
_entity_poly.entity_id
_entity_poly.type
_entity_poly.pdbx_seq_one_letter_code
_entity_poly.pdbx_strand_id
1 'polypeptide(L)'
;MASFQDHIAQANRNLDFLEQSNKSITTFWDWQVTAAFYVGVHLINAHLAQKSGLSFRSHQQVDEAINPFNQLSITRLSETNYLAYDKLQGLARRARYLCNEDRLNKATTVHFTYDKHFARAVRNLDTLISFMESEYGVTLKKISVKCIELKKGSLQNIAIA
;
A
#
# COMPACT_ATOMS: atom_id res chain seq x y z
N MET A 1 -8.19 16.70 -12.67
CA MET A 1 -7.52 15.38 -12.54
C MET A 1 -6.53 15.52 -11.40
N ALA A 2 -6.44 14.55 -10.48
CA ALA A 2 -5.55 14.70 -9.33
C ALA A 2 -4.09 14.71 -9.79
N SER A 3 -3.32 15.68 -9.33
CA SER A 3 -1.89 15.81 -9.60
C SER A 3 -1.08 14.84 -8.73
N PHE A 4 0.22 14.73 -9.04
CA PHE A 4 1.18 14.06 -8.15
C PHE A 4 1.07 14.59 -6.71
N GLN A 5 1.04 15.92 -6.53
CA GLN A 5 0.99 16.55 -5.20
C GLN A 5 -0.33 16.27 -4.47
N ASP A 6 -1.47 16.25 -5.18
CA ASP A 6 -2.76 15.89 -4.57
C ASP A 6 -2.74 14.47 -4.01
N HIS A 7 -2.10 13.55 -4.74
CA HIS A 7 -1.94 12.17 -4.29
C HIS A 7 -0.95 12.03 -3.13
N ILE A 8 0.18 12.74 -3.14
CA ILE A 8 1.10 12.77 -1.98
C ILE A 8 0.41 13.33 -0.74
N ALA A 9 -0.37 14.41 -0.88
CA ALA A 9 -1.13 14.99 0.21
C ALA A 9 -2.14 13.98 0.79
N GLN A 10 -2.89 13.28 -0.08
CA GLN A 10 -3.84 12.26 0.36
C GLN A 10 -3.16 11.03 0.99
N ALA A 11 -2.00 10.61 0.47
CA ALA A 11 -1.20 9.54 1.07
C ALA A 11 -0.76 9.91 2.50
N ASN A 12 -0.30 11.14 2.72
CA ASN A 12 0.07 11.63 4.05
C ASN A 12 -1.12 11.69 5.02
N ARG A 13 -2.31 12.12 4.54
CA ARG A 13 -3.54 12.08 5.36
C ARG A 13 -3.93 10.65 5.74
N ASN A 14 -3.73 9.69 4.84
CA ASN A 14 -4.01 8.28 5.12
C ASN A 14 -2.97 7.65 6.06
N LEU A 15 -1.71 8.07 5.99
CA LEU A 15 -0.68 7.70 6.98
C LEU A 15 -1.05 8.21 8.38
N ASP A 16 -1.53 9.44 8.48
CA ASP A 16 -2.04 10.00 9.74
C ASP A 16 -3.21 9.21 10.31
N PHE A 17 -4.17 8.86 9.45
CA PHE A 17 -5.29 8.03 9.84
C PHE A 17 -4.83 6.64 10.32
N LEU A 18 -3.87 6.04 9.62
CA LEU A 18 -3.31 4.74 10.00
C LEU A 18 -2.64 4.81 11.38
N GLU A 19 -1.83 5.83 11.63
CA GLU A 19 -1.16 6.00 12.92
C GLU A 19 -2.18 6.20 14.05
N GLN A 20 -3.12 7.13 13.88
CA GLN A 20 -4.13 7.44 14.89
C GLN A 20 -5.03 6.25 15.21
N SER A 21 -5.47 5.52 14.18
CA SER A 21 -6.28 4.31 14.34
C SER A 21 -5.50 3.21 15.03
N ASN A 22 -4.24 2.97 14.68
CA ASN A 22 -3.40 1.96 15.32
C ASN A 22 -3.12 2.30 16.80
N LYS A 23 -2.93 3.58 17.14
CA LYS A 23 -2.76 4.02 18.54
C LYS A 23 -4.03 3.87 19.37
N SER A 24 -5.18 4.17 18.79
CA SER A 24 -6.45 4.25 19.53
C SER A 24 -7.20 2.93 19.56
N ILE A 25 -7.07 2.09 18.52
CA ILE A 25 -7.84 0.85 18.39
C ILE A 25 -6.96 -0.27 17.83
N THR A 26 -6.53 -1.16 18.72
CA THR A 26 -5.50 -2.17 18.42
C THR A 26 -6.03 -3.45 17.78
N THR A 27 -7.34 -3.64 17.61
CA THR A 27 -7.92 -4.92 17.15
C THR A 27 -8.56 -4.88 15.76
N PHE A 28 -8.83 -3.69 15.21
CA PHE A 28 -9.43 -3.53 13.88
C PHE A 28 -8.38 -3.62 12.76
N TRP A 29 -7.76 -4.80 12.65
CA TRP A 29 -6.69 -5.07 11.68
C TRP A 29 -7.14 -4.93 10.23
N ASP A 30 -8.39 -5.24 9.94
CA ASP A 30 -9.03 -5.05 8.64
C ASP A 30 -9.00 -3.58 8.20
N TRP A 31 -9.37 -2.66 9.09
CA TRP A 31 -9.32 -1.22 8.81
C TRP A 31 -7.90 -0.67 8.71
N GLN A 32 -6.98 -1.15 9.54
CA GLN A 32 -5.58 -0.74 9.47
C GLN A 32 -4.90 -1.24 8.18
N VAL A 33 -5.18 -2.48 7.75
CA VAL A 33 -4.73 -3.01 6.44
C VAL A 33 -5.33 -2.20 5.29
N THR A 34 -6.62 -1.86 5.39
CA THR A 34 -7.32 -1.07 4.36
C THR A 34 -6.71 0.33 4.26
N ALA A 35 -6.44 1.00 5.38
CA ALA A 35 -5.76 2.29 5.41
C ALA A 35 -4.37 2.23 4.76
N ALA A 36 -3.55 1.22 5.12
CA ALA A 36 -2.23 1.01 4.52
C ALA A 36 -2.30 0.84 2.99
N PHE A 37 -3.28 0.07 2.50
CA PHE A 37 -3.50 -0.08 1.06
C PHE A 37 -3.90 1.24 0.40
N TYR A 38 -4.78 2.04 1.01
CA TYR A 38 -5.14 3.35 0.45
C TYR A 38 -3.99 4.36 0.45
N VAL A 39 -3.00 4.23 1.34
CA VAL A 39 -1.73 4.95 1.16
C VAL A 39 -1.06 4.49 -0.14
N GLY A 40 -0.86 3.17 -0.30
CA GLY A 40 -0.27 2.58 -1.52
C GLY A 40 -0.98 2.98 -2.82
N VAL A 41 -2.32 3.02 -2.83
CA VAL A 41 -3.13 3.50 -3.96
C VAL A 41 -2.74 4.92 -4.37
N HIS A 42 -2.58 5.82 -3.41
CA HIS A 42 -2.19 7.19 -3.73
C HIS A 42 -0.73 7.32 -4.12
N LEU A 43 0.17 6.53 -3.53
CA LEU A 43 1.58 6.51 -3.97
C LEU A 43 1.71 6.06 -5.43
N ILE A 44 1.02 4.98 -5.80
CA ILE A 44 1.05 4.49 -7.19
C ILE A 44 0.34 5.46 -8.14
N ASN A 45 -0.79 6.05 -7.76
CA ASN A 45 -1.43 7.05 -8.61
C ASN A 45 -0.58 8.33 -8.75
N ALA A 46 0.20 8.71 -7.73
CA ALA A 46 1.18 9.77 -7.86
C ALA A 46 2.23 9.40 -8.92
N HIS A 47 2.84 8.21 -8.82
CA HIS A 47 3.78 7.69 -9.82
C HIS A 47 3.19 7.76 -11.25
N LEU A 48 1.97 7.25 -11.42
CA LEU A 48 1.26 7.22 -12.70
C LEU A 48 1.02 8.64 -13.25
N ALA A 49 0.52 9.55 -12.41
CA ALA A 49 0.29 10.95 -12.78
C ALA A 49 1.61 11.63 -13.21
N GLN A 50 2.71 11.37 -12.51
CA GLN A 50 4.01 11.97 -12.81
C GLN A 50 4.64 11.44 -14.10
N LYS A 51 4.54 10.13 -14.37
CA LYS A 51 5.21 9.50 -15.51
C LYS A 51 4.39 9.57 -16.81
N SER A 52 3.06 9.53 -16.71
CA SER A 52 2.18 9.46 -17.89
C SER A 52 1.28 10.69 -18.09
N GLY A 53 1.07 11.50 -17.04
CA GLY A 53 0.05 12.54 -17.07
C GLY A 53 -1.37 12.00 -17.18
N LEU A 54 -1.60 10.70 -16.96
CA LEU A 54 -2.92 10.06 -16.98
C LEU A 54 -3.44 9.82 -15.56
N SER A 55 -4.76 9.66 -15.44
CA SER A 55 -5.40 9.15 -14.23
C SER A 55 -6.17 7.89 -14.52
N PHE A 56 -5.86 6.86 -13.73
CA PHE A 56 -6.47 5.56 -13.84
C PHE A 56 -7.62 5.44 -12.84
N ARG A 57 -8.75 4.88 -13.29
CA ARG A 57 -10.00 4.85 -12.50
C ARG A 57 -10.33 3.47 -11.96
N SER A 58 -9.64 2.44 -12.43
CA SER A 58 -9.82 1.08 -11.94
C SER A 58 -8.51 0.44 -11.51
N HIS A 59 -8.62 -0.50 -10.59
CA HIS A 59 -7.51 -1.31 -10.12
C HIS A 59 -6.85 -2.12 -11.25
N GLN A 60 -7.63 -2.59 -12.22
CA GLN A 60 -7.12 -3.33 -13.38
C GLN A 60 -6.25 -2.42 -14.27
N GLN A 61 -6.72 -1.20 -14.55
CA GLN A 61 -5.94 -0.28 -15.36
C GLN A 61 -4.63 0.11 -14.68
N VAL A 62 -4.66 0.30 -13.36
CA VAL A 62 -3.43 0.53 -12.59
C VAL A 62 -2.48 -0.66 -12.74
N ASP A 63 -2.97 -1.88 -12.53
CA ASP A 63 -2.19 -3.13 -12.62
C ASP A 63 -1.48 -3.27 -13.99
N GLU A 64 -2.23 -3.10 -15.08
CA GLU A 64 -1.69 -3.14 -16.45
C GLU A 64 -0.62 -2.07 -16.71
N ALA A 65 -0.79 -0.88 -16.14
CA ALA A 65 0.13 0.23 -16.28
C ALA A 65 1.43 0.02 -15.48
N ILE A 66 1.37 -0.54 -14.28
CA ILE A 66 2.56 -0.73 -13.43
C ILE A 66 3.27 -2.06 -13.65
N ASN A 67 2.70 -2.96 -14.45
CA ASN A 67 3.20 -4.31 -14.66
C ASN A 67 4.64 -4.31 -15.22
N PRO A 68 5.63 -4.93 -14.51
CA PRO A 68 7.03 -4.96 -14.92
C PRO A 68 7.26 -5.74 -16.23
N PHE A 69 6.36 -6.67 -16.57
CA PHE A 69 6.46 -7.50 -17.77
C PHE A 69 5.90 -6.82 -19.02
N ASN A 70 5.19 -5.70 -18.86
CA ASN A 70 4.78 -4.85 -19.97
C ASN A 70 5.94 -3.93 -20.38
N GLN A 71 6.77 -4.41 -21.31
CA GLN A 71 7.99 -3.70 -21.74
C GLN A 71 7.73 -2.33 -22.35
N LEU A 72 6.53 -2.10 -22.89
CA LEU A 72 6.13 -0.83 -23.50
C LEU A 72 5.56 0.16 -22.49
N SER A 73 5.29 -0.27 -21.25
CA SER A 73 4.79 0.64 -20.23
C SER A 73 5.89 1.55 -19.69
N ILE A 74 5.72 2.86 -19.93
CA ILE A 74 6.58 3.90 -19.36
C ILE A 74 6.40 4.08 -17.85
N THR A 75 5.31 3.52 -17.30
CA THR A 75 4.97 3.59 -15.87
C THR A 75 5.18 2.25 -15.15
N ARG A 76 5.90 1.32 -15.77
CA ARG A 76 6.22 0.05 -15.13
C ARG A 76 7.04 0.28 -13.87
N LEU A 77 6.75 -0.50 -12.84
CA LEU A 77 7.56 -0.55 -11.63
C LEU A 77 8.65 -1.61 -11.77
N SER A 78 9.60 -1.59 -10.84
CA SER A 78 10.42 -2.77 -10.58
C SER A 78 9.55 -3.92 -10.08
N GLU A 79 9.98 -5.16 -10.29
CA GLU A 79 9.25 -6.34 -9.81
C GLU A 79 8.99 -6.28 -8.29
N THR A 80 9.97 -5.81 -7.51
CA THR A 80 9.83 -5.64 -6.06
C THR A 80 8.70 -4.67 -5.69
N ASN A 81 8.63 -3.51 -6.35
CA ASN A 81 7.61 -2.50 -6.05
C ASN A 81 6.23 -2.92 -6.56
N TYR A 82 6.18 -3.57 -7.71
CA TYR A 82 4.96 -4.17 -8.25
C TYR A 82 4.38 -5.22 -7.29
N LEU A 83 5.21 -6.17 -6.85
CA LEU A 83 4.80 -7.20 -5.91
C LEU A 83 4.35 -6.60 -4.57
N ALA A 84 5.03 -5.55 -4.08
CA ALA A 84 4.61 -4.86 -2.86
C ALA A 84 3.19 -4.29 -2.98
N TYR A 85 2.89 -3.62 -4.10
CA TYR A 85 1.56 -3.09 -4.35
C TYR A 85 0.51 -4.20 -4.54
N ASP A 86 0.81 -5.26 -5.30
CA ASP A 86 -0.12 -6.37 -5.48
C ASP A 86 -0.43 -7.08 -4.15
N LYS A 87 0.57 -7.28 -3.29
CA LYS A 87 0.35 -7.84 -1.95
C LYS A 87 -0.51 -6.95 -1.07
N LEU A 88 -0.32 -5.62 -1.10
CA LEU A 88 -1.22 -4.69 -0.40
C LEU A 88 -2.65 -4.81 -0.92
N GLN A 89 -2.84 -4.87 -2.23
CA GLN A 89 -4.17 -5.01 -2.84
C GLN A 89 -4.84 -6.33 -2.45
N GLY A 90 -4.09 -7.44 -2.45
CA GLY A 90 -4.58 -8.74 -1.99
C GLY A 90 -5.00 -8.73 -0.52
N LEU A 91 -4.17 -8.16 0.36
CA LEU A 91 -4.47 -8.03 1.80
C LEU A 91 -5.70 -7.15 2.04
N ALA A 92 -5.84 -6.02 1.33
CA ALA A 92 -7.02 -5.17 1.43
C ALA A 92 -8.28 -5.82 0.86
N ARG A 93 -8.14 -6.71 -0.13
CA ARG A 93 -9.26 -7.52 -0.63
C ARG A 93 -9.74 -8.50 0.44
N ARG A 94 -8.80 -9.24 1.06
CA ARG A 94 -9.09 -10.10 2.22
C ARG A 94 -9.81 -9.33 3.32
N ALA A 95 -9.29 -8.17 3.70
CA ALA A 95 -9.85 -7.35 4.79
C ALA A 95 -11.30 -6.93 4.56
N ARG A 96 -11.68 -6.62 3.31
CA ARG A 96 -13.03 -6.11 2.98
C ARG A 96 -14.02 -7.20 2.63
N TYR A 97 -13.56 -8.31 2.04
CA TYR A 97 -14.45 -9.31 1.44
C TYR A 97 -14.33 -10.69 2.09
N LEU A 98 -13.55 -10.83 3.16
CA LEU A 98 -13.35 -12.09 3.89
C LEU A 98 -12.89 -13.25 2.99
N CYS A 99 -12.18 -12.93 1.90
CA CYS A 99 -11.68 -13.89 0.93
C CYS A 99 -10.19 -14.17 1.12
N ASN A 100 -9.65 -15.15 0.40
CA ASN A 100 -8.19 -15.32 0.37
C ASN A 100 -7.53 -14.07 -0.25
N GLU A 101 -6.32 -13.75 0.16
CA GLU A 101 -5.55 -12.65 -0.42
C GLU A 101 -5.08 -12.96 -1.84
N ASP A 102 -4.83 -14.25 -2.14
CA ASP A 102 -4.55 -14.74 -3.48
C ASP A 102 -5.83 -14.69 -4.33
N ARG A 103 -5.76 -14.00 -5.48
CA ARG A 103 -6.89 -13.84 -6.43
C ARG A 103 -7.23 -15.12 -7.16
N LEU A 104 -6.26 -16.03 -7.29
CA LEU A 104 -6.44 -17.30 -7.98
C LEU A 104 -7.14 -18.32 -7.09
N ASN A 105 -7.10 -18.11 -5.77
CA ASN A 105 -7.78 -18.97 -4.82
C ASN A 105 -9.29 -18.69 -4.84
N LYS A 106 -10.04 -19.65 -5.38
CA LYS A 106 -11.51 -19.63 -5.49
C LYS A 106 -12.22 -20.37 -4.35
N ALA A 107 -11.51 -20.76 -3.30
CA ALA A 107 -12.12 -21.41 -2.15
C ALA A 107 -13.10 -20.44 -1.46
N THR A 108 -14.24 -20.97 -1.04
CA THR A 108 -15.32 -20.19 -0.39
C THR A 108 -15.13 -20.04 1.12
N THR A 109 -13.94 -20.37 1.63
CA THR A 109 -13.62 -20.28 3.06
C THR A 109 -13.53 -18.82 3.52
N VAL A 110 -14.11 -18.53 4.68
CA VAL A 110 -14.03 -17.22 5.32
C VAL A 110 -12.61 -16.97 5.83
N HIS A 111 -12.09 -15.78 5.55
CA HIS A 111 -10.71 -15.40 5.82
C HIS A 111 -10.61 -14.07 6.57
N PHE A 112 -10.55 -14.13 7.90
CA PHE A 112 -10.39 -12.94 8.76
C PHE A 112 -9.00 -12.31 8.70
N THR A 113 -8.94 -11.01 8.95
CA THR A 113 -7.69 -10.24 9.04
C THR A 113 -7.19 -10.19 10.48
N TYR A 114 -5.87 -10.24 10.64
CA TYR A 114 -5.18 -10.32 11.92
C TYR A 114 -3.90 -9.47 11.87
N ASP A 115 -3.26 -9.28 13.00
CA ASP A 115 -1.96 -8.63 13.16
C ASP A 115 -0.90 -9.07 12.14
N LYS A 116 -0.77 -10.37 11.85
CA LYS A 116 0.19 -10.87 10.84
C LYS A 116 -0.07 -10.32 9.44
N HIS A 117 -1.33 -10.08 9.10
CA HIS A 117 -1.72 -9.48 7.83
C HIS A 117 -1.41 -7.99 7.83
N PHE A 118 -1.65 -7.32 8.96
CA PHE A 118 -1.26 -5.93 9.15
C PHE A 118 0.26 -5.73 9.07
N ALA A 119 1.07 -6.55 9.74
CA ALA A 119 2.53 -6.49 9.64
C ALA A 119 3.02 -6.69 8.20
N ARG A 120 2.40 -7.60 7.45
CA ARG A 120 2.69 -7.77 6.02
C ARG A 120 2.29 -6.54 5.21
N ALA A 121 1.15 -5.91 5.49
CA ALA A 121 0.76 -4.67 4.84
C ALA A 121 1.78 -3.55 5.13
N VAL A 122 2.19 -3.36 6.39
CA VAL A 122 3.18 -2.36 6.78
C VAL A 122 4.52 -2.56 6.08
N ARG A 123 5.02 -3.80 5.97
CA ARG A 123 6.29 -4.08 5.24
C ARG A 123 6.20 -3.71 3.76
N ASN A 124 5.09 -4.07 3.10
CA ASN A 124 4.92 -3.74 1.68
C ASN A 124 4.70 -2.23 1.48
N LEU A 125 4.02 -1.57 2.42
CA LEU A 125 3.89 -0.11 2.41
C LEU A 125 5.24 0.57 2.59
N ASP A 126 6.08 0.10 3.52
CA ASP A 126 7.44 0.61 3.73
C ASP A 126 8.27 0.54 2.45
N THR A 127 8.20 -0.56 1.70
CA THR A 127 8.82 -0.70 0.37
C THR A 127 8.32 0.37 -0.60
N LEU A 128 7.01 0.61 -0.68
CA LEU A 128 6.45 1.64 -1.57
C LEU A 128 6.84 3.06 -1.13
N ILE A 129 6.97 3.32 0.17
CA ILE A 129 7.47 4.59 0.67
C ILE A 129 8.92 4.78 0.23
N SER A 130 9.81 3.80 0.46
CA SER A 130 11.22 3.87 0.02
C SER A 130 11.33 4.09 -1.49
N PHE A 131 10.45 3.47 -2.27
CA PHE A 131 10.37 3.71 -3.71
C PHE A 131 10.03 5.16 -4.03
N MET A 132 8.98 5.72 -3.43
CA MET A 132 8.56 7.09 -3.71
C MET A 132 9.61 8.11 -3.29
N GLU A 133 10.23 7.92 -2.13
CA GLU A 133 11.29 8.83 -1.64
C GLU A 133 12.55 8.77 -2.53
N SER A 134 12.92 7.58 -3.01
CA SER A 134 14.10 7.42 -3.87
C SER A 134 13.88 7.86 -5.32
N GLU A 135 12.74 7.53 -5.93
CA GLU A 135 12.43 7.86 -7.32
C GLU A 135 12.10 9.34 -7.52
N TYR A 136 11.43 9.97 -6.54
CA TYR A 136 10.88 11.32 -6.69
C TYR A 136 11.45 12.36 -5.73
N GLY A 137 12.32 11.95 -4.79
CA GLY A 137 12.87 12.87 -3.79
C GLY A 137 11.82 13.50 -2.87
N VAL A 138 10.63 12.88 -2.76
CA VAL A 138 9.60 13.33 -1.83
C VAL A 138 9.90 12.81 -0.43
N THR A 139 9.42 13.53 0.59
CA THR A 139 9.45 13.05 1.97
C THR A 139 8.02 12.77 2.41
N LEU A 140 7.75 11.52 2.77
CA LEU A 140 6.46 11.16 3.34
C LEU A 140 6.46 11.31 4.85
N LYS A 141 5.27 11.45 5.42
CA LYS A 141 5.12 11.59 6.85
C LYS A 141 5.60 10.32 7.55
N LYS A 142 6.56 10.48 8.46
CA LYS A 142 7.01 9.41 9.35
C LYS A 142 5.95 9.13 10.39
N ILE A 143 5.51 7.88 10.46
CA ILE A 143 4.51 7.40 11.42
C ILE A 143 5.09 6.28 12.29
N SER A 144 4.44 6.04 13.43
CA SER A 144 4.77 4.93 14.33
C SER A 144 3.59 3.98 14.50
N VAL A 145 3.82 2.68 14.31
CA VAL A 145 2.78 1.65 14.44
C VAL A 145 3.17 0.59 15.47
N LYS A 146 2.17 0.04 16.16
CA LYS A 146 2.28 -1.07 17.09
C LYS A 146 1.72 -2.34 16.45
N CYS A 147 2.55 -3.36 16.35
CA CYS A 147 2.14 -4.69 15.91
C CYS A 147 3.13 -5.74 16.45
N ILE A 148 2.62 -6.79 17.10
CA ILE A 148 3.47 -7.84 17.71
C ILE A 148 4.34 -8.59 16.70
N GLU A 149 3.89 -8.63 15.44
CA GLU A 149 4.55 -9.31 14.34
C GLU A 149 5.66 -8.46 13.68
N LEU A 150 5.87 -7.20 14.12
CA LEU A 150 6.93 -6.31 13.64
C LEU A 150 8.11 -6.25 14.62
N LYS A 151 9.34 -6.28 14.10
CA LYS A 151 10.57 -6.24 14.90
C LYS A 151 11.24 -4.88 14.75
N LYS A 152 11.65 -4.24 15.86
CA LYS A 152 12.36 -2.96 15.83
C LYS A 152 13.56 -3.03 14.86
N GLY A 153 13.70 -2.00 14.02
CA GLY A 153 14.74 -1.92 13.00
C GLY A 153 14.45 -2.69 11.70
N SER A 154 13.30 -3.38 11.56
CA SER A 154 12.99 -4.13 10.34
C SER A 154 12.37 -3.28 9.21
N LEU A 155 12.18 -1.98 9.43
CA LEU A 155 11.52 -1.04 8.51
C LEU A 155 12.40 0.20 8.38
N GLN A 156 12.38 0.83 7.20
CA GLN A 156 13.20 2.00 6.89
C GLN A 156 12.47 3.31 7.22
N ASN A 157 11.18 3.40 6.91
CA ASN A 157 10.43 4.66 6.91
C ASN A 157 9.34 4.71 7.99
N ILE A 158 8.88 3.55 8.44
CA ILE A 158 7.83 3.42 9.47
C ILE A 158 8.47 2.98 10.80
N ALA A 159 8.25 3.76 11.85
CA ALA A 159 8.72 3.42 13.19
C ALA A 159 7.82 2.35 13.85
N ILE A 160 8.42 1.55 14.73
CA ILE A 160 7.70 0.52 15.50
C ILE A 160 7.63 0.97 16.96
N ALA A 161 6.40 1.19 17.45
CA ALA A 161 6.10 1.63 18.82
C ALA A 161 6.29 0.50 19.84
#